data_AF-A0A9D1H7E3-F1
#
_entry.id   AF-A0A9D1H7E3-F1
#
_cell.length_a   1.000
_cell.length_b   1.000
_cell.length_c   1.000
_cell.angle_alpha   90.00
_cell.angle_beta   90.00
_cell.angle_gamma   90.00
#
_symmetry.space_group_name_H-M   'P 1'
#
loop_
_entity.id
_entity.type
_entity.pdbx_description
1 polymer ?
#
loop_
_entity_poly.entity_id
_entity_poly.type
_entity_poly.pdbx_seq_one_letter_code
_entity_poly.pdbx_strand_id
1 'polypeptide(L)'
;QLKLLEEMVETFYNSPKALRTIQFITIVVPSPFEFFQALGNYWEDKGYRAVKHNRAEYSLLFYEFCTTQEILHPYLDVIADLLRFDLYLGENARRMPEALQWDAPDTKEARSRFYHDKTQMEQLLPHLTGYNPAQLARMCHIELFRYDVCSLGQGNHVPAPGLTAVLFDYTKRNPLTNEADYQAIHLL
;
A
#
# COMPACT_ATOMS: atom_id res chain seq x y z
N GLN A 1 -20.03 -21.27 4.24
CA GLN A 1 -19.83 -20.44 3.04
C GLN A 1 -20.05 -18.95 3.33
N LEU A 2 -21.24 -18.49 3.75
CA LEU A 2 -21.49 -17.04 3.95
C LEU A 2 -20.58 -16.37 5.00
N LYS A 3 -20.30 -17.04 6.12
CA LYS A 3 -19.41 -16.51 7.17
C LYS A 3 -17.96 -16.26 6.72
N LEU A 4 -17.46 -17.08 5.79
CA LEU A 4 -16.09 -16.92 5.25
C LEU A 4 -16.00 -15.67 4.38
N LEU A 5 -17.00 -15.50 3.51
CA LEU A 5 -17.15 -14.33 2.67
C LEU A 5 -17.24 -13.05 3.50
N GLU A 6 -18.14 -13.02 4.50
CA GLU A 6 -18.34 -11.86 5.37
C GLU A 6 -17.05 -11.46 6.10
N GLU A 7 -16.30 -12.43 6.61
CA GLU A 7 -15.03 -12.16 7.28
C GLU A 7 -13.97 -11.60 6.33
N MET A 8 -13.88 -12.11 5.11
CA MET A 8 -12.96 -11.56 4.11
C MET A 8 -13.36 -10.16 3.70
N VAL A 9 -14.66 -9.89 3.48
CA VAL A 9 -15.14 -8.54 3.20
C VAL A 9 -14.83 -7.61 4.38
N GLU A 10 -15.06 -8.04 5.62
CA GLU A 10 -14.75 -7.24 6.80
C GLU A 10 -13.25 -6.93 6.92
N THR A 11 -12.40 -7.94 6.66
CA THR A 11 -10.95 -7.81 6.83
C THR A 11 -10.30 -7.03 5.70
N PHE A 12 -10.79 -7.15 4.46
CA PHE A 12 -10.15 -6.61 3.26
C PHE A 12 -10.86 -5.37 2.70
N TYR A 13 -12.20 -5.34 2.73
CA TYR A 13 -12.99 -4.23 2.18
C TYR A 13 -13.32 -3.18 3.23
N ASN A 14 -13.70 -3.59 4.44
CA ASN A 14 -14.06 -2.66 5.53
C ASN A 14 -12.86 -2.22 6.38
N SER A 15 -11.72 -2.91 6.28
CA SER A 15 -10.48 -2.54 6.95
C SER A 15 -9.51 -1.83 6.00
N PRO A 16 -8.78 -0.80 6.45
CA PRO A 16 -7.73 -0.13 5.67
C PRO A 16 -6.43 -0.95 5.55
N LYS A 17 -6.53 -2.28 5.51
CA LYS A 17 -5.35 -3.17 5.44
C LYS A 17 -4.85 -3.36 4.01
N ALA A 18 -5.78 -3.43 3.05
CA ALA A 18 -5.51 -3.63 1.63
C ALA A 18 -6.58 -2.91 0.78
N LEU A 19 -7.08 -1.78 1.27
CA LEU A 19 -8.27 -1.12 0.72
C LEU A 19 -8.04 -0.72 -0.73
N ARG A 20 -6.88 -0.13 -1.06
CA ARG A 20 -6.59 0.28 -2.44
C ARG A 20 -6.40 -0.95 -3.32
N THR A 21 -5.68 -1.97 -2.86
CA THR A 21 -5.55 -3.22 -3.62
C THR A 21 -6.91 -3.86 -3.93
N ILE A 22 -7.83 -3.88 -2.96
CA ILE A 22 -9.17 -4.46 -3.13
C ILE A 22 -10.02 -3.62 -4.09
N GLN A 23 -10.02 -2.30 -3.94
CA GLN A 23 -10.71 -1.41 -4.89
C GLN A 23 -10.26 -1.68 -6.32
N PHE A 24 -8.94 -1.79 -6.54
CA PHE A 24 -8.39 -2.15 -7.84
C PHE A 24 -8.86 -3.54 -8.31
N ILE A 25 -8.77 -4.56 -7.46
CA ILE A 25 -9.19 -5.93 -7.82
C ILE A 25 -10.67 -5.95 -8.22
N THR A 26 -11.54 -5.25 -7.49
CA THR A 26 -12.99 -5.20 -7.80
C THR A 26 -13.32 -4.56 -9.15
N ILE A 27 -12.40 -3.78 -9.72
CA ILE A 27 -12.55 -3.19 -11.08
C ILE A 27 -12.18 -4.23 -12.15
N VAL A 28 -11.16 -5.06 -11.90
CA VAL A 28 -10.61 -5.98 -12.92
C VAL A 28 -11.22 -7.39 -12.90
N VAL A 29 -11.80 -7.82 -11.78
CA VAL A 29 -12.47 -9.12 -11.69
C VAL A 29 -13.93 -9.04 -12.15
N PRO A 30 -14.46 -10.08 -12.82
CA PRO A 30 -15.84 -10.08 -13.32
C PRO A 30 -16.87 -10.18 -12.20
N SER A 31 -16.51 -10.82 -11.08
CA SER A 31 -17.39 -11.03 -9.93
C SER A 31 -16.61 -10.84 -8.63
N PRO A 32 -16.77 -9.68 -7.94
CA PRO A 32 -16.20 -9.47 -6.62
C PRO A 32 -16.67 -10.52 -5.61
N PHE A 33 -17.91 -11.01 -5.73
CA PHE A 33 -18.44 -12.06 -4.88
C PHE A 33 -17.63 -13.36 -5.00
N GLU A 34 -17.38 -13.82 -6.23
CA GLU A 34 -16.59 -15.04 -6.47
C GLU A 34 -15.16 -14.86 -6.00
N PHE A 35 -14.57 -13.68 -6.20
CA PHE A 35 -13.23 -13.35 -5.70
C PHE A 35 -13.15 -13.48 -4.17
N PHE A 36 -14.06 -12.85 -3.42
CA PHE A 36 -14.06 -12.93 -1.96
C PHE A 36 -14.39 -14.34 -1.44
N GLN A 37 -15.23 -15.09 -2.16
CA GLN A 37 -15.49 -16.49 -1.83
C GLN A 37 -14.23 -17.35 -2.00
N ALA A 38 -13.51 -17.19 -3.10
CA ALA A 38 -12.24 -17.88 -3.36
C ALA A 38 -11.17 -17.52 -2.31
N LEU A 39 -11.08 -16.23 -1.95
CA LEU A 39 -10.18 -15.75 -0.90
C LEU A 39 -10.50 -16.40 0.45
N GLY A 40 -11.78 -16.47 0.82
CA GLY A 40 -12.22 -17.08 2.08
C GLY A 40 -11.88 -18.57 2.13
N ASN A 41 -12.10 -19.31 1.04
CA ASN A 41 -11.73 -20.71 0.94
C ASN A 41 -10.21 -20.90 1.04
N TYR A 42 -9.42 -20.09 0.33
CA TYR A 42 -7.96 -20.12 0.42
C TYR A 42 -7.46 -19.87 1.85
N TRP A 43 -8.05 -18.91 2.56
CA TRP A 43 -7.68 -18.59 3.94
C TRP A 43 -7.98 -19.72 4.92
N GLU A 44 -9.11 -20.42 4.72
CA GLU A 44 -9.52 -21.58 5.52
C GLU A 44 -8.62 -22.79 5.24
N ASP A 45 -8.40 -23.12 3.96
CA ASP A 45 -7.63 -24.28 3.52
C ASP A 45 -6.17 -24.21 3.98
N LYS A 46 -5.62 -22.98 4.06
CA LYS A 46 -4.28 -22.72 4.58
C LYS A 46 -4.21 -22.65 6.11
N GLY A 47 -5.35 -22.70 6.80
CA GLY A 47 -5.43 -22.58 8.25
C GLY A 47 -5.10 -21.19 8.78
N TYR A 48 -5.09 -20.17 7.92
CA TYR A 48 -4.68 -18.80 8.28
C TYR A 48 -5.66 -18.13 9.25
N ARG A 49 -6.91 -18.61 9.32
CA ARG A 49 -7.93 -18.18 10.30
C ARG A 49 -7.50 -18.43 11.75
N ALA A 50 -6.73 -19.49 12.01
CA ALA A 50 -6.33 -19.86 13.36
C ALA A 50 -5.16 -19.03 13.91
N VAL A 51 -4.57 -18.17 13.08
CA VAL A 51 -3.33 -17.44 13.38
C VAL A 51 -3.56 -15.93 13.28
N LYS A 52 -2.98 -15.17 14.21
CA LYS A 52 -2.96 -13.72 14.12
C LYS A 52 -1.77 -13.27 13.26
N HIS A 53 -2.07 -12.68 12.11
CA HIS A 53 -1.07 -12.13 11.20
C HIS A 53 -0.83 -10.64 11.47
N ASN A 54 0.43 -10.20 11.35
CA ASN A 54 0.76 -8.77 11.28
C ASN A 54 0.45 -8.20 9.88
N ARG A 55 0.55 -6.88 9.69
CA ARG A 55 0.19 -6.23 8.41
C ARG A 55 1.07 -6.71 7.25
N ALA A 56 2.38 -6.84 7.45
CA ALA A 56 3.29 -7.30 6.41
C ALA A 56 3.04 -8.76 6.01
N GLU A 57 2.80 -9.65 6.97
CA GLU A 57 2.38 -11.03 6.73
C GLU A 57 1.05 -11.07 5.96
N TYR A 58 0.09 -10.25 6.36
CA TYR A 58 -1.19 -10.16 5.69
C TYR A 58 -1.05 -9.73 4.22
N SER A 59 -0.25 -8.70 3.93
CA SER A 59 0.02 -8.26 2.56
C SER A 59 0.70 -9.37 1.74
N LEU A 60 1.64 -10.12 2.34
CA LEU A 60 2.28 -11.26 1.68
C LEU A 60 1.28 -12.36 1.34
N LEU A 61 0.49 -12.82 2.31
CA LEU A 61 -0.48 -13.89 2.11
C LEU A 61 -1.58 -13.51 1.10
N PHE A 62 -1.99 -12.24 1.11
CA PHE A 62 -2.93 -11.73 0.12
C PHE A 62 -2.32 -11.68 -1.28
N TYR A 63 -1.05 -11.29 -1.40
CA TYR A 63 -0.34 -11.35 -2.67
C TYR A 63 -0.22 -12.80 -3.17
N GLU A 64 0.17 -13.74 -2.30
CA GLU A 64 0.25 -15.16 -2.64
C GLU A 64 -1.08 -15.70 -3.16
N PHE A 65 -2.20 -15.36 -2.50
CA PHE A 65 -3.53 -15.67 -3.02
C PHE A 65 -3.76 -15.08 -4.42
N CYS A 66 -3.41 -13.81 -4.65
CA CYS A 66 -3.56 -13.19 -5.97
C CYS A 66 -2.76 -13.94 -7.05
N THR A 67 -1.58 -14.49 -6.72
CA THR A 67 -0.80 -15.30 -7.68
C THR A 67 -1.48 -16.62 -8.06
N THR A 68 -2.41 -17.14 -7.24
CA THR A 68 -3.19 -18.34 -7.59
C THR A 68 -4.39 -18.03 -8.49
N GLN A 69 -4.71 -16.75 -8.72
CA GLN A 69 -5.84 -16.33 -9.56
C GLN A 69 -5.32 -15.96 -10.95
N GLU A 70 -5.53 -16.82 -11.95
CA GLU A 70 -5.04 -16.61 -13.33
C GLU A 70 -5.47 -15.26 -13.92
N ILE A 71 -6.69 -14.82 -13.61
CA ILE A 71 -7.21 -13.53 -14.06
C ILE A 71 -6.41 -12.32 -13.53
N LEU A 72 -5.70 -12.49 -12.40
CA LEU A 72 -4.88 -11.44 -11.79
C LEU A 72 -3.43 -11.45 -12.26
N HIS A 73 -2.98 -12.46 -13.01
CA HIS A 73 -1.59 -12.56 -13.50
C HIS A 73 -1.12 -11.33 -14.27
N PRO A 74 -1.92 -10.70 -15.17
CA PRO A 74 -1.51 -9.47 -15.86
C PRO A 74 -1.35 -8.25 -14.94
N TYR A 75 -1.83 -8.34 -13.70
CA TYR A 75 -1.93 -7.23 -12.76
C TYR A 75 -1.06 -7.42 -11.50
N LEU A 76 -0.28 -8.50 -11.41
CA LEU A 76 0.49 -8.80 -10.19
C LEU A 76 1.45 -7.67 -9.81
N ASP A 77 2.04 -6.98 -10.79
CA ASP A 77 2.92 -5.84 -10.52
C ASP A 77 2.20 -4.66 -9.88
N VAL A 78 1.04 -4.25 -10.42
CA VAL A 78 0.24 -3.17 -9.82
C VAL A 78 -0.36 -3.60 -8.48
N ILE A 79 -0.75 -4.87 -8.32
CA ILE A 79 -1.22 -5.41 -7.04
C ILE A 79 -0.12 -5.35 -5.99
N ALA A 80 1.12 -5.73 -6.33
CA ALA A 80 2.25 -5.64 -5.41
C ALA A 80 2.52 -4.19 -4.99
N ASP A 81 2.48 -3.24 -5.93
CA ASP A 81 2.64 -1.82 -5.63
C ASP A 81 1.53 -1.27 -4.74
N LEU A 82 0.28 -1.62 -5.00
CA LEU A 82 -0.85 -1.22 -4.17
C LEU A 82 -0.77 -1.84 -2.76
N LEU A 83 -0.29 -3.08 -2.63
CA LEU A 83 -0.07 -3.71 -1.33
C LEU A 83 1.05 -3.04 -0.53
N ARG A 84 2.15 -2.66 -1.20
CA ARG A 84 3.21 -1.82 -0.58
C ARG A 84 2.62 -0.49 -0.11
N PHE A 85 1.78 0.12 -0.94
CA PHE A 85 1.14 1.41 -0.65
C PHE A 85 0.21 1.30 0.57
N ASP A 86 -0.72 0.35 0.59
CA ASP A 86 -1.61 0.07 1.73
C ASP A 86 -0.82 -0.28 3.01
N LEU A 87 0.32 -0.98 2.88
CA LEU A 87 1.20 -1.26 4.01
C LEU A 87 1.80 0.03 4.59
N TYR A 88 2.37 0.89 3.74
CA TYR A 88 2.97 2.17 4.17
C TYR A 88 1.97 3.19 4.68
N LEU A 89 0.71 3.16 4.22
CA LEU A 89 -0.36 3.95 4.81
C LEU A 89 -0.62 3.53 6.27
N GLY A 90 -0.62 2.23 6.56
CA GLY A 90 -0.87 1.76 7.91
C GLY A 90 0.30 1.98 8.86
N GLU A 91 1.52 1.71 8.42
CA GLU A 91 2.70 1.72 9.26
C GLU A 91 3.99 2.12 8.53
N ASN A 92 4.97 2.62 9.28
CA ASN A 92 6.34 2.82 8.76
C ASN A 92 7.06 1.46 8.73
N ALA A 93 6.70 0.64 7.74
CA ALA A 93 7.15 -0.73 7.61
C ALA A 93 8.68 -0.80 7.45
N ARG A 94 9.37 -1.37 8.43
CA ARG A 94 10.85 -1.49 8.41
C ARG A 94 11.37 -2.53 7.43
N ARG A 95 10.53 -3.51 7.08
CA ARG A 95 10.88 -4.60 6.17
C ARG A 95 9.69 -4.88 5.27
N MET A 96 9.93 -4.79 3.97
CA MET A 96 8.97 -5.19 2.95
C MET A 96 9.06 -6.71 2.70
N PRO A 97 7.94 -7.45 2.65
CA PRO A 97 7.96 -8.85 2.22
C PRO A 97 8.65 -9.02 0.87
N GLU A 98 9.45 -10.07 0.72
CA GLU A 98 10.27 -10.31 -0.48
C GLU A 98 9.44 -10.35 -1.76
N ALA A 99 8.27 -11.00 -1.74
CA ALA A 99 7.37 -11.08 -2.88
C ALA A 99 6.79 -9.73 -3.33
N LEU A 100 6.86 -8.71 -2.46
CA LEU A 100 6.44 -7.34 -2.76
C LEU A 100 7.62 -6.44 -3.11
N GLN A 101 8.86 -6.94 -3.05
CA GLN A 101 10.04 -6.16 -3.44
C GLN A 101 10.17 -6.06 -4.96
N TRP A 102 10.72 -4.95 -5.42
CA TRP A 102 11.05 -4.73 -6.82
C TRP A 102 12.37 -3.94 -6.89
N ASP A 103 13.05 -4.02 -8.04
CA ASP A 103 14.34 -3.37 -8.26
C ASP A 103 14.17 -1.86 -8.52
N ALA A 104 13.95 -1.12 -7.43
CA ALA A 104 13.74 0.32 -7.46
C ALA A 104 15.08 1.08 -7.64
N PRO A 105 15.08 2.23 -8.34
CA PRO A 105 16.25 3.09 -8.42
C PRO A 105 16.80 3.50 -7.05
N ASP A 106 18.13 3.63 -6.93
CA ASP A 106 18.75 4.17 -5.72
C ASP A 106 18.39 5.67 -5.57
N THR A 107 17.68 5.97 -4.49
CA THR A 107 17.21 7.31 -4.16
C THR A 107 17.89 7.88 -2.91
N LYS A 108 18.97 7.29 -2.41
CA LYS A 108 19.64 7.74 -1.19
C LYS A 108 20.02 9.23 -1.25
N GLU A 109 20.68 9.66 -2.32
CA GLU A 109 21.08 11.06 -2.48
C GLU A 109 19.88 11.98 -2.71
N ALA A 110 18.91 11.55 -3.53
CA ALA A 110 17.70 12.33 -3.81
C ALA A 110 16.87 12.58 -2.54
N ARG A 111 16.66 11.56 -1.70
CA ARG A 111 16.00 11.68 -0.40
C ARG A 111 16.79 12.58 0.56
N SER A 112 18.12 12.49 0.55
CA SER A 112 18.96 13.39 1.34
C SER A 112 18.75 14.83 0.92
N ARG A 113 18.78 15.14 -0.39
CA ARG A 113 18.51 16.50 -0.89
C ARG A 113 17.12 16.98 -0.53
N PHE A 114 16.10 16.14 -0.70
CA PHE A 114 14.71 16.43 -0.35
C PHE A 114 14.58 16.97 1.09
N TYR A 115 15.12 16.24 2.08
CA TYR A 115 15.01 16.65 3.49
C TYR A 115 15.89 17.87 3.86
N HIS A 116 16.83 18.28 3.01
CA HIS A 116 17.64 19.49 3.22
C HIS A 116 17.07 20.72 2.49
N ASP A 117 16.09 20.54 1.60
CA ASP A 117 15.44 21.63 0.88
C ASP A 117 14.38 22.29 1.77
N LYS A 118 14.75 23.42 2.38
CA LYS A 118 13.86 24.20 3.26
C LYS A 118 12.58 24.64 2.56
N THR A 119 12.65 25.02 1.28
CA THR A 119 11.48 25.47 0.52
C THR A 119 10.49 24.33 0.34
N GLN A 120 10.98 23.13 -0.02
CA GLN A 120 10.12 21.95 -0.10
C GLN A 120 9.56 21.57 1.28
N MET A 121 10.34 21.66 2.35
CA MET A 121 9.85 21.37 3.70
C MET A 121 8.74 22.35 4.12
N GLU A 122 8.90 23.64 3.85
CA GLU A 122 7.87 24.65 4.14
C GLU A 122 6.59 24.44 3.33
N GLN A 123 6.70 23.98 2.08
CA GLN A 123 5.54 23.74 1.22
C GLN A 123 4.82 22.43 1.53
N LEU A 124 5.57 21.33 1.70
CA LEU A 124 5.02 19.98 1.78
C LEU A 124 4.81 19.51 3.22
N LEU A 125 5.63 19.97 4.17
CA LEU A 125 5.63 19.57 5.58
C LEU A 125 5.75 20.80 6.52
N PRO A 126 4.90 21.83 6.38
CA PRO A 126 5.04 23.10 7.13
C PRO A 126 5.07 22.91 8.66
N HIS A 127 4.32 21.92 9.16
CA HIS A 127 4.25 21.59 10.60
C HIS A 127 5.51 20.87 11.11
N LEU A 128 6.44 20.47 10.24
CA LEU A 128 7.69 19.79 10.58
C LEU A 128 8.95 20.63 10.31
N THR A 129 8.82 21.90 9.95
CA THR A 129 9.95 22.81 9.65
C THR A 129 10.93 23.00 10.81
N GLY A 130 10.52 22.75 12.05
CA GLY A 130 11.38 22.81 13.25
C GLY A 130 12.29 21.59 13.47
N TYR A 131 12.18 20.54 12.65
CA TYR A 131 12.95 19.30 12.80
C TYR A 131 14.14 19.26 11.84
N ASN A 132 15.22 18.60 12.26
CA ASN A 132 16.37 18.37 11.40
C ASN A 132 16.13 17.19 10.42
N PRO A 133 16.92 17.05 9.34
CA PRO A 133 16.73 16.01 8.33
C PRO A 133 16.68 14.58 8.87
N ALA A 134 17.49 14.26 9.89
CA ALA A 134 17.49 12.92 10.51
C ALA A 134 16.24 12.65 11.37
N GLN A 135 15.62 13.70 11.92
CA GLN A 135 14.33 13.58 12.58
C GLN A 135 13.22 13.39 11.55
N LEU A 136 13.23 14.17 10.47
CA LEU A 136 12.26 14.06 9.37
C LEU A 136 12.26 12.67 8.75
N ALA A 137 13.43 12.10 8.44
CA ALA A 137 13.55 10.75 7.87
C ALA A 137 13.07 9.62 8.80
N ARG A 138 12.81 9.88 10.09
CA ARG A 138 12.17 8.91 11.02
C ARG A 138 10.66 9.11 11.11
N MET A 139 10.19 10.32 10.87
CA MET A 139 8.80 10.75 10.99
C MET A 139 8.04 10.63 9.67
N CYS A 140 8.78 10.65 8.56
CA CYS A 140 8.29 10.51 7.20
C CYS A 140 9.00 9.37 6.48
N HIS A 141 8.39 8.86 5.42
CA HIS A 141 8.99 7.87 4.52
C HIS A 141 8.79 8.30 3.07
N ILE A 142 9.79 8.04 2.22
CA ILE A 142 9.68 8.27 0.78
C ILE A 142 9.90 6.93 0.08
N GLU A 143 8.89 6.51 -0.66
CA GLU A 143 8.86 5.25 -1.40
C GLU A 143 8.67 5.49 -2.90
N LEU A 144 9.25 4.60 -3.72
CA LEU A 144 9.01 4.57 -5.17
C LEU A 144 8.04 3.45 -5.54
N PHE A 145 7.14 3.77 -6.46
CA PHE A 145 6.17 2.86 -7.06
C PHE A 145 6.32 2.88 -8.58
N ARG A 146 6.13 1.74 -9.23
CA ARG A 146 6.10 1.55 -10.69
C ARG A 146 4.83 2.13 -11.32
N TYR A 147 3.79 2.36 -10.52
CA TYR A 147 2.49 2.88 -10.95
C TYR A 147 2.11 4.15 -10.17
N ASP A 148 1.20 4.94 -10.74
CA ASP A 148 0.55 6.05 -10.02
C ASP A 148 -0.48 5.53 -9.01
N VAL A 149 0.03 5.03 -7.88
CA VAL A 149 -0.77 4.50 -6.77
C VAL A 149 -1.64 5.57 -6.08
N CYS A 150 -1.34 6.85 -6.27
CA CYS A 150 -2.08 7.97 -5.70
C CYS A 150 -3.36 8.29 -6.46
N SER A 151 -3.43 7.93 -7.75
CA SER A 151 -4.63 8.13 -8.59
C SER A 151 -5.79 7.21 -8.22
N LEU A 152 -5.52 6.09 -7.55
CA LEU A 152 -6.55 5.13 -7.19
C LEU A 152 -7.51 5.75 -6.17
N GLY A 153 -8.80 5.82 -6.52
CA GLY A 153 -9.84 6.48 -5.72
C GLY A 153 -10.30 7.84 -6.27
N GLN A 154 -9.62 8.40 -7.29
CA GLN A 154 -10.04 9.62 -8.00
C GLN A 154 -10.86 9.33 -9.28
N GLY A 155 -11.56 8.20 -9.28
CA GLY A 155 -12.27 7.64 -10.44
C GLY A 155 -11.90 6.17 -10.60
N ASN A 156 -12.81 5.34 -11.11
CA ASN A 156 -12.62 3.89 -11.27
C ASN A 156 -11.62 3.55 -12.40
N HIS A 157 -10.39 4.04 -12.29
CA HIS A 157 -9.34 3.84 -13.29
C HIS A 157 -8.23 2.98 -12.71
N VAL A 158 -7.71 2.10 -13.56
CA VAL A 158 -6.50 1.31 -13.28
C VAL A 158 -5.30 2.27 -13.17
N PRO A 159 -4.45 2.16 -12.13
CA PRO A 159 -3.25 2.97 -12.03
C PRO A 159 -2.40 2.86 -13.29
N ALA A 160 -2.02 4.00 -13.86
CA ALA A 160 -1.16 4.02 -15.03
C ALA A 160 0.29 3.66 -14.64
N PRO A 161 1.03 2.93 -15.50
CA PRO A 161 2.47 2.76 -15.33
C PRO A 161 3.17 4.12 -15.33
N GLY A 162 4.08 4.33 -14.39
CA GLY A 162 4.82 5.57 -14.22
C GLY A 162 5.52 5.59 -12.85
N LEU A 163 6.83 5.83 -12.87
CA LEU A 163 7.61 5.87 -11.63
C LEU A 163 7.14 7.04 -10.76
N THR A 164 6.51 6.71 -9.63
CA THR A 164 5.90 7.68 -8.72
C THR A 164 6.61 7.64 -7.38
N ALA A 165 7.09 8.79 -6.92
CA ALA A 165 7.61 8.95 -5.57
C ALA A 165 6.49 9.45 -4.65
N VAL A 166 6.29 8.77 -3.53
CA VAL A 166 5.27 9.14 -2.54
C VAL A 166 5.94 9.42 -1.20
N LEU A 167 5.61 10.58 -0.64
CA LEU A 167 5.95 10.97 0.72
C LEU A 167 4.82 10.59 1.66
N PHE A 168 5.11 9.77 2.67
CA PHE A 168 4.23 9.45 3.78
C PHE A 168 4.62 10.28 5.00
N ASP A 169 3.66 10.93 5.65
CA ASP A 169 3.83 11.66 6.89
C ASP A 169 3.12 10.91 8.03
N TYR A 170 3.89 10.25 8.89
CA TYR A 170 3.35 9.47 10.01
C TYR A 170 2.94 10.31 11.21
N THR A 171 3.20 11.62 11.19
CA THR A 171 2.79 12.57 12.24
C THR A 171 1.35 13.04 12.06
N LYS A 172 0.83 12.93 10.84
CA LYS A 172 -0.57 13.16 10.50
C LYS A 172 -1.22 11.83 10.16
N ARG A 173 -2.33 11.53 10.82
CA ARG A 173 -3.10 10.31 10.53
C ARG A 173 -4.56 10.64 10.37
N ASN A 174 -5.20 9.92 9.46
CA ASN A 174 -6.64 9.96 9.33
C ASN A 174 -7.28 9.45 10.63
N PRO A 175 -8.18 10.21 11.28
CA PRO A 175 -8.76 9.83 12.57
C PRO A 175 -9.68 8.61 12.50
N LEU A 176 -10.17 8.23 11.32
CA LEU A 176 -11.08 7.10 11.11
C LEU A 176 -10.32 5.83 10.71
N THR A 177 -9.38 5.94 9.77
CA THR A 177 -8.65 4.78 9.23
C THR A 177 -7.29 4.57 9.86
N ASN A 178 -6.79 5.55 10.63
CA ASN A 178 -5.43 5.60 11.16
C ASN A 178 -4.32 5.56 10.08
N GLU A 179 -4.67 5.79 8.81
CA GLU A 179 -3.71 5.87 7.71
C GLU A 179 -2.85 7.13 7.81
N ALA A 180 -1.57 7.02 7.50
CA ALA A 180 -0.67 8.14 7.35
C ALA A 180 -1.15 9.08 6.24
N ASP A 181 -0.93 10.39 6.44
CA ASP A 181 -1.09 11.36 5.38
C ASP A 181 -0.04 11.11 4.29
N TYR A 182 -0.37 11.38 3.03
CA TYR A 182 0.54 11.11 1.91
C TYR A 182 0.35 12.07 0.75
N GLN A 183 1.41 12.24 -0.04
CA GLN A 183 1.35 13.00 -1.29
C GLN A 183 2.40 12.51 -2.29
N ALA A 184 2.06 12.58 -3.58
CA ALA A 184 3.05 12.39 -4.64
C ALA A 184 4.03 13.58 -4.66
N ILE A 185 5.31 13.29 -4.86
CA ILE A 185 6.38 14.29 -4.90
C ILE A 185 7.26 14.11 -6.14
N HIS A 186 7.93 15.18 -6.55
CA HIS A 186 9.02 15.10 -7.51
C HIS A 186 10.33 14.81 -6.77
N LEU A 187 10.85 13.59 -6.90
CA LEU A 187 12.07 13.15 -6.21
C LEU A 187 13.28 13.01 -7.14
N LEU A 188 13.07 12.47 -8.35
CA LEU A 188 14.09 12.16 -9.35
C LEU A 188 14.03 13.15 -10.50
#